data_AF-A0A2B2CD54-F1
#
_entry.id   AF-A0A2B2CD54-F1
#
_cell.length_a   1.000
_cell.length_b   1.000
_cell.length_c   1.000
_cell.angle_alpha   90.00
_cell.angle_beta   90.00
_cell.angle_gamma   90.00
#
_symmetry.space_group_name_H-M   'P 1'
#
loop_
_entity.id
_entity.type
_entity.pdbx_description
1 polymer ?
#
loop_
_entity_poly.entity_id
_entity_poly.type
_entity_poly.pdbx_seq_one_letter_code
_entity_poly.pdbx_strand_id
1 'polypeptide(L)'
;MATNKTDYLKLNDWVGSDPFRREEINANFRTLDAKAKEHEDSIGDLTTLQTTDKSSLVKAVNENTSSLAEKANQKTNVFNKKTFGTFGNAAVLSSMGNEPSDNPKPQVLGLTTTQQASTYSNRDSVAFYNSNRSKNPTFTTNTGTITYASLSVQFTGDATNLSKVVSGMLIDTLHTPNHWASIVDYVDVANKTIYIKDGWYLVQDGGSATPSLPPNNIGFDVDLLTRVWGINNNVFLFAEDKTNSAVAEEIGLFNNVTDGATEGIDVVNFENKSNYGVRVRHKDSEPGVIGFSDGFVAQDTDSAFTFIADYSTQFLTKSVYNGNSSTDGFQLTAEGKQNKVRLFATVYTNGQNVISSTTNKMIILNKTVVETFTIPTPVGRSGEILFVLNQGTVNADLNVTDGKNIVYDSRVLTAVTIVSKNNAILVSDGNSWIVVSGLMDRRPVNARTGTAAPTVNADYVGQVYVDTTNKISYMAVATGTGATDWKQITN
;
A
#
# COMPACT_ATOMS: atom_id res chain seq x y z
N MET A 1 -40.72 -69.75 55.81
CA MET A 1 -41.58 -68.56 55.68
C MET A 1 -41.93 -68.37 54.21
N ALA A 2 -43.02 -68.96 53.76
CA ALA A 2 -43.65 -68.63 52.47
C ALA A 2 -44.98 -67.96 52.83
N THR A 3 -44.92 -66.67 53.15
CA THR A 3 -46.12 -65.86 53.42
C THR A 3 -46.79 -65.59 52.08
N ASN A 4 -48.04 -66.04 51.98
CA ASN A 4 -48.87 -66.00 50.79
C ASN A 4 -48.90 -64.59 50.17
N LYS A 5 -48.31 -64.43 48.98
CA LYS A 5 -48.36 -63.18 48.19
C LYS A 5 -49.80 -62.68 47.91
N THR A 6 -50.81 -63.53 48.10
CA THR A 6 -52.23 -63.20 47.96
C THR A 6 -52.80 -62.33 49.08
N ASP A 7 -52.15 -62.27 50.25
CA ASP A 7 -52.71 -61.54 51.41
C ASP A 7 -52.58 -60.02 51.27
N TYR A 8 -51.57 -59.54 50.53
CA TYR A 8 -51.39 -58.10 50.27
C TYR A 8 -52.42 -57.50 49.30
N LEU A 9 -53.09 -58.33 48.49
CA LEU A 9 -54.06 -57.88 47.48
C LEU A 9 -55.52 -58.08 47.93
N LYS A 10 -55.77 -58.54 49.16
CA LYS A 10 -57.11 -58.89 49.68
C LYS A 10 -57.95 -59.78 48.74
N LEU A 11 -57.30 -60.59 47.91
CA LEU A 11 -57.99 -61.42 46.90
C LEU A 11 -58.98 -62.42 47.53
N ASN A 12 -58.75 -62.83 48.79
CA ASN A 12 -59.68 -63.68 49.54
C ASN A 12 -61.06 -63.03 49.74
N ASP A 13 -61.16 -61.71 49.86
CA ASP A 13 -62.43 -60.98 50.04
C ASP A 13 -63.20 -60.85 48.72
N TRP A 14 -62.50 -60.87 47.58
CA TRP A 14 -63.09 -60.63 46.26
C TRP A 14 -63.54 -61.91 45.55
N VAL A 15 -62.84 -63.02 45.78
CA VAL A 15 -63.08 -64.31 45.10
C VAL A 15 -63.98 -65.25 45.92
N GLY A 16 -64.10 -65.03 47.23
CA GLY A 16 -64.86 -65.89 48.14
C GLY A 16 -64.16 -67.22 48.45
N SER A 17 -64.89 -68.16 49.07
CA SER A 17 -64.39 -69.50 49.45
C SER A 17 -64.57 -70.57 48.36
N ASP A 18 -65.07 -70.20 47.18
CA ASP A 18 -65.29 -71.13 46.07
C ASP A 18 -63.94 -71.64 45.53
N PRO A 19 -63.63 -72.94 45.69
CA PRO A 19 -62.36 -73.51 45.29
C PRO A 19 -62.17 -73.50 43.77
N PHE A 20 -63.24 -73.61 42.97
CA PHE A 20 -63.15 -73.63 41.51
C PHE A 20 -62.77 -72.26 40.94
N ARG A 21 -63.37 -71.19 41.46
CA ARG A 21 -63.03 -69.81 41.06
C ARG A 21 -61.59 -69.44 41.44
N ARG A 22 -61.10 -69.93 42.58
CA ARG A 22 -59.70 -69.73 42.99
C ARG A 22 -58.73 -70.43 42.05
N GLU A 23 -59.05 -71.64 41.62
CA GLU A 23 -58.21 -72.39 40.70
C GLU A 23 -58.16 -71.73 39.31
N GLU A 24 -59.30 -71.26 38.80
CA GLU A 24 -59.38 -70.53 37.53
C GLU A 24 -58.55 -69.22 37.56
N ILE A 25 -58.67 -68.45 38.64
CA ILE A 25 -57.90 -67.21 38.81
C ILE A 25 -56.40 -67.50 38.92
N ASN A 26 -56.02 -68.54 39.66
CA ASN A 26 -54.62 -68.95 39.75
C ASN A 26 -54.06 -69.42 38.41
N ALA A 27 -54.86 -70.13 37.60
CA ALA A 27 -54.48 -70.52 36.24
C ALA A 27 -54.28 -69.28 35.35
N ASN A 28 -55.21 -68.32 35.39
CA ASN A 28 -55.09 -67.07 34.65
C ASN A 28 -53.86 -66.25 35.06
N PHE A 29 -53.54 -66.16 36.35
CA PHE A 29 -52.32 -65.50 36.82
C PHE A 29 -51.06 -66.20 36.34
N ARG A 30 -51.03 -67.54 36.30
CA ARG A 30 -49.89 -68.29 35.73
C ARG A 30 -49.74 -68.02 34.25
N THR A 31 -50.85 -67.95 33.50
CA THR A 31 -50.82 -67.59 32.08
C THR A 31 -50.34 -66.16 31.87
N LEU A 32 -50.77 -65.22 32.71
CA LEU A 32 -50.34 -63.82 32.63
C LEU A 32 -48.85 -63.67 32.98
N ASP A 33 -48.37 -64.38 34.00
CA ASP A 33 -46.95 -64.40 34.39
C ASP A 33 -46.08 -65.04 33.31
N ALA A 34 -46.55 -66.12 32.67
CA ALA A 34 -45.86 -66.75 31.54
C ALA A 34 -45.78 -65.80 30.34
N LYS A 35 -46.89 -65.14 29.99
CA LYS A 35 -46.90 -64.13 28.91
C LYS A 35 -46.03 -62.91 29.23
N ALA A 36 -46.02 -62.46 30.49
CA ALA A 36 -45.18 -61.36 30.92
C ALA A 36 -43.69 -61.71 30.76
N LYS A 37 -43.29 -62.95 31.11
CA LYS A 37 -41.92 -63.46 30.90
C LYS A 37 -41.56 -63.63 29.44
N GLU A 38 -42.47 -64.13 28.60
CA GLU A 38 -42.27 -64.18 27.14
C GLU A 38 -42.05 -62.77 26.54
N HIS A 39 -42.71 -61.76 27.11
CA HIS A 39 -42.55 -60.37 26.68
C HIS A 39 -41.40 -59.62 27.36
N GLU A 40 -40.88 -60.09 28.49
CA GLU A 40 -39.69 -59.53 29.16
C GLU A 40 -38.47 -59.62 28.23
N ASP A 41 -38.31 -60.72 27.50
CA ASP A 41 -37.28 -60.89 26.47
C ASP A 41 -37.57 -60.08 25.18
N SER A 42 -38.83 -59.68 24.97
CA SER A 42 -39.25 -58.88 23.80
C SER A 42 -39.10 -57.38 24.03
N ILE A 43 -39.04 -56.93 25.29
CA ILE A 43 -38.76 -55.55 25.69
C ILE A 43 -37.24 -55.45 25.93
N GLY A 44 -36.49 -55.65 24.86
CA GLY A 44 -35.02 -55.64 24.92
C GLY A 44 -34.47 -54.27 25.33
N ASP A 45 -33.40 -54.31 26.14
CA ASP A 45 -32.41 -53.24 26.19
C ASP A 45 -32.01 -52.87 24.76
N LEU A 46 -32.00 -51.58 24.41
CA LEU A 46 -31.70 -51.08 23.06
C LEU A 46 -30.36 -51.61 22.52
N THR A 47 -29.47 -52.06 23.40
CA THR A 47 -28.18 -52.69 23.08
C THR A 47 -28.30 -54.09 22.44
N THR A 48 -29.47 -54.75 22.51
CA THR A 48 -29.66 -56.16 22.10
C THR A 48 -30.76 -56.38 21.05
N LEU A 49 -31.37 -55.32 20.50
CA LEU A 49 -32.45 -55.42 19.51
C LEU A 49 -31.99 -56.17 18.23
N GLN A 50 -32.37 -57.45 18.10
CA GLN A 50 -32.27 -58.22 16.85
C GLN A 50 -33.60 -58.18 16.10
N THR A 51 -33.75 -57.23 15.16
CA THR A 51 -34.89 -57.20 14.23
C THR A 51 -34.48 -57.77 12.87
N THR A 52 -35.33 -58.63 12.27
CA THR A 52 -35.23 -59.05 10.86
C THR A 52 -35.70 -57.95 9.91
N ASP A 53 -36.61 -57.09 10.36
CA ASP A 53 -37.03 -55.89 9.62
C ASP A 53 -36.17 -54.70 10.05
N LYS A 54 -35.05 -54.53 9.35
CA LYS A 54 -34.14 -53.40 9.52
C LYS A 54 -34.63 -52.14 8.78
N SER A 55 -35.72 -52.21 8.02
CA SER A 55 -36.13 -51.12 7.13
C SER A 55 -36.53 -49.87 7.90
N SER A 56 -37.15 -50.02 9.06
CA SER A 56 -37.58 -48.93 9.95
C SER A 56 -36.41 -48.28 10.68
N LEU A 57 -35.42 -49.05 11.16
CA LEU A 57 -34.18 -48.51 11.74
C LEU A 57 -33.32 -47.81 10.68
N VAL A 58 -33.16 -48.43 9.50
CA VAL A 58 -32.43 -47.83 8.38
C VAL A 58 -33.11 -46.54 7.91
N LYS A 59 -34.44 -46.50 7.84
CA LYS A 59 -35.18 -45.25 7.56
C LYS A 59 -34.95 -44.19 8.62
N ALA A 60 -35.07 -44.53 9.92
CA ALA A 60 -34.83 -43.56 10.99
C ALA A 60 -33.40 -43.02 11.00
N VAL A 61 -32.40 -43.88 10.76
CA VAL A 61 -30.99 -43.48 10.61
C VAL A 61 -30.79 -42.62 9.37
N ASN A 62 -31.38 -42.99 8.23
CA ASN A 62 -31.28 -42.22 6.99
C ASN A 62 -31.97 -40.85 7.10
N GLU A 63 -33.15 -40.78 7.71
CA GLU A 63 -33.86 -39.51 7.98
C GLU A 63 -33.05 -38.59 8.90
N ASN A 64 -32.44 -39.14 9.97
CA ASN A 64 -31.54 -38.37 10.82
C ASN A 64 -30.25 -37.96 10.10
N THR A 65 -29.68 -38.84 9.26
CA THR A 65 -28.47 -38.54 8.49
C THR A 65 -28.74 -37.45 7.46
N SER A 66 -29.86 -37.51 6.74
CA SER A 66 -30.32 -36.46 5.84
C SER A 66 -30.61 -35.17 6.59
N SER A 67 -31.28 -35.21 7.74
CA SER A 67 -31.52 -34.01 8.57
C SER A 67 -30.23 -33.40 9.10
N LEU A 68 -29.24 -34.21 9.48
CA LEU A 68 -27.93 -33.74 9.93
C LEU A 68 -27.12 -33.16 8.78
N ALA A 69 -27.14 -33.80 7.60
CA ALA A 69 -26.52 -33.27 6.38
C ALA A 69 -27.18 -31.97 5.94
N GLU A 70 -28.51 -31.87 6.00
CA GLU A 70 -29.25 -30.63 5.74
C GLU A 70 -28.96 -29.56 6.78
N LYS A 71 -28.88 -29.88 8.08
CA LYS A 71 -28.49 -28.92 9.13
C LYS A 71 -27.03 -28.49 9.01
N ALA A 72 -26.15 -29.38 8.56
CA ALA A 72 -24.75 -29.06 8.25
C ALA A 72 -24.66 -28.15 7.00
N ASN A 73 -25.48 -28.40 5.98
CA ASN A 73 -25.52 -27.61 4.75
C ASN A 73 -26.29 -26.28 4.90
N GLN A 74 -27.29 -26.19 5.77
CA GLN A 74 -28.03 -24.95 6.10
C GLN A 74 -27.16 -23.97 6.90
N LYS A 75 -26.10 -24.46 7.56
CA LYS A 75 -24.97 -23.63 7.98
C LYS A 75 -24.01 -23.50 6.80
N THR A 76 -24.47 -22.83 5.75
CA THR A 76 -23.58 -22.30 4.72
C THR A 76 -22.45 -21.51 5.39
N ASN A 77 -21.26 -21.48 4.79
CA ASN A 77 -20.00 -20.93 5.33
C ASN A 77 -20.02 -19.40 5.61
N VAL A 78 -21.06 -18.91 6.27
CA VAL A 78 -21.27 -17.52 6.65
C VAL A 78 -20.81 -17.37 8.10
N PHE A 79 -19.67 -16.72 8.28
CA PHE A 79 -19.23 -16.29 9.60
C PHE A 79 -20.03 -15.03 9.99
N ASN A 80 -20.94 -15.18 10.95
CA ASN A 80 -21.74 -14.08 11.48
C ASN A 80 -21.67 -14.09 13.01
N LYS A 81 -21.11 -13.03 13.60
CA LYS A 81 -20.88 -12.88 15.03
C LYS A 81 -21.14 -11.43 15.43
N LYS A 82 -21.78 -11.23 16.59
CA LYS A 82 -21.85 -9.90 17.21
C LYS A 82 -20.47 -9.53 17.76
N THR A 83 -19.88 -8.46 17.24
CA THR A 83 -18.57 -7.96 17.65
C THR A 83 -18.69 -7.06 18.88
N PHE A 84 -17.73 -7.15 19.80
CA PHE A 84 -17.64 -6.30 21.00
C PHE A 84 -16.25 -6.32 21.63
N GLY A 85 -15.90 -5.29 22.40
CA GLY A 85 -14.61 -5.19 23.11
C GLY A 85 -13.47 -4.68 22.23
N THR A 86 -12.22 -5.00 22.59
CA THR A 86 -11.02 -4.35 22.02
C THR A 86 -10.05 -5.31 21.32
N PHE A 87 -10.29 -6.63 21.45
CA PHE A 87 -9.44 -7.70 20.93
C PHE A 87 -10.22 -8.69 20.05
N GLY A 88 -10.00 -10.00 20.15
CA GLY A 88 -10.63 -11.00 19.27
C GLY A 88 -12.18 -11.03 19.28
N ASN A 89 -12.84 -10.51 20.32
CA ASN A 89 -14.30 -10.34 20.29
C ASN A 89 -14.78 -9.21 19.38
N ALA A 90 -13.91 -8.25 19.06
CA ALA A 90 -14.20 -7.19 18.11
C ALA A 90 -14.07 -7.64 16.65
N ALA A 91 -13.60 -8.87 16.41
CA ALA A 91 -13.49 -9.46 15.07
C ALA A 91 -14.51 -10.61 14.87
N VAL A 92 -15.12 -10.69 13.67
CA VAL A 92 -15.93 -11.85 13.25
C VAL A 92 -15.02 -13.03 12.88
N LEU A 93 -14.04 -12.77 12.02
CA LEU A 93 -13.00 -13.72 11.64
C LEU A 93 -11.61 -13.09 11.86
N SER A 94 -10.66 -13.88 12.36
CA SER A 94 -9.28 -13.45 12.50
C SER A 94 -8.30 -14.51 12.02
N SER A 95 -7.39 -14.15 11.12
CA SER A 95 -6.25 -14.97 10.69
C SER A 95 -4.94 -14.32 11.13
N MET A 96 -4.15 -15.01 11.93
CA MET A 96 -2.92 -14.45 12.47
C MET A 96 -1.74 -15.41 12.28
N GLY A 97 -0.72 -14.97 11.54
CA GLY A 97 0.51 -15.70 11.31
C GLY A 97 1.62 -15.25 12.27
N ASN A 98 2.37 -16.20 12.83
CA ASN A 98 3.56 -15.98 13.66
C ASN A 98 3.34 -15.05 14.89
N GLU A 99 2.14 -15.06 15.47
CA GLU A 99 1.89 -14.30 16.71
C GLU A 99 2.70 -14.88 17.87
N PRO A 100 3.30 -14.02 18.72
CA PRO A 100 4.06 -14.47 19.87
C PRO A 100 3.12 -15.10 20.91
N SER A 101 3.63 -16.09 21.63
CA SER A 101 2.84 -16.90 22.57
C SER A 101 2.39 -16.14 23.82
N ASP A 102 2.94 -14.97 24.08
CA ASP A 102 2.63 -14.12 25.23
C ASP A 102 1.33 -13.30 25.04
N ASN A 103 0.88 -13.07 23.81
CA ASN A 103 -0.36 -12.33 23.56
C ASN A 103 -1.01 -12.64 22.18
N PRO A 104 -1.43 -13.89 21.91
CA PRO A 104 -1.95 -14.29 20.61
C PRO A 104 -3.42 -13.87 20.44
N LYS A 105 -3.68 -12.56 20.30
CA LYS A 105 -5.03 -12.05 20.05
C LYS A 105 -5.05 -10.87 19.07
N PRO A 106 -6.09 -10.77 18.22
CA PRO A 106 -6.29 -9.60 17.36
C PRO A 106 -6.27 -8.32 18.18
N GLN A 107 -5.57 -7.29 17.72
CA GLN A 107 -5.50 -5.99 18.38
C GLN A 107 -6.30 -4.97 17.57
N VAL A 108 -7.63 -5.05 17.66
CA VAL A 108 -8.52 -4.10 16.96
C VAL A 108 -8.36 -2.71 17.55
N LEU A 109 -8.62 -2.56 18.86
CA LEU A 109 -8.34 -1.33 19.61
C LEU A 109 -7.12 -1.47 20.52
N GLY A 110 -6.78 -2.69 20.94
CA GLY A 110 -5.59 -2.96 21.74
C GLY A 110 -5.62 -2.46 23.19
N LEU A 111 -6.73 -1.86 23.67
CA LEU A 111 -6.79 -1.28 25.02
C LEU A 111 -6.63 -2.35 26.10
N THR A 112 -5.65 -2.18 26.97
CA THR A 112 -5.36 -3.04 28.12
C THR A 112 -5.92 -2.48 29.43
N THR A 113 -6.31 -1.20 29.47
CA THR A 113 -6.96 -0.57 30.64
C THR A 113 -8.13 0.32 30.24
N THR A 114 -9.08 0.52 31.17
CA THR A 114 -10.22 1.43 30.95
C THR A 114 -9.79 2.88 30.79
N GLN A 115 -8.68 3.29 31.41
CA GLN A 115 -8.14 4.64 31.25
C GLN A 115 -7.74 4.94 29.80
N GLN A 116 -7.19 3.97 29.07
CA GLN A 116 -6.86 4.15 27.64
C GLN A 116 -8.12 4.37 26.79
N ALA A 117 -9.29 3.94 27.24
CA ALA A 117 -10.55 4.21 26.53
C ALA A 117 -10.95 5.70 26.57
N SER A 118 -10.30 6.53 27.40
CA SER A 118 -10.53 7.98 27.40
C SER A 118 -9.70 8.74 26.37
N THR A 119 -8.66 8.12 25.79
CA THR A 119 -7.78 8.77 24.80
C THR A 119 -8.22 8.50 23.36
N TYR A 120 -9.12 7.55 23.15
CA TYR A 120 -9.66 7.20 21.83
C TYR A 120 -11.19 7.13 21.90
N SER A 121 -11.86 8.05 21.19
CA SER A 121 -13.32 8.20 21.24
C SER A 121 -14.07 7.16 20.42
N ASN A 122 -13.45 6.63 19.36
CA ASN A 122 -14.12 5.71 18.43
C ASN A 122 -14.18 4.27 18.98
N ARG A 123 -15.06 3.45 18.42
CA ARG A 123 -15.30 2.07 18.84
C ARG A 123 -15.34 1.17 17.61
N ASP A 124 -14.30 0.36 17.49
CA ASP A 124 -14.06 -0.37 16.25
C ASP A 124 -14.67 -1.77 16.29
N SER A 125 -15.15 -2.20 15.14
CA SER A 125 -15.65 -3.54 14.88
C SER A 125 -15.11 -3.99 13.54
N VAL A 126 -14.60 -5.22 13.48
CA VAL A 126 -13.89 -5.75 12.31
C VAL A 126 -14.57 -7.03 11.83
N ALA A 127 -14.89 -7.11 10.54
CA ALA A 127 -15.39 -8.35 9.95
C ALA A 127 -14.24 -9.36 9.77
N PHE A 128 -13.12 -8.92 9.23
CA PHE A 128 -11.95 -9.74 9.00
C PHE A 128 -10.68 -9.05 9.49
N TYR A 129 -10.02 -9.66 10.46
CA TYR A 129 -8.73 -9.23 10.97
C TYR A 129 -7.63 -10.16 10.45
N ASN A 130 -6.61 -9.58 9.84
CA ASN A 130 -5.46 -10.30 9.33
C ASN A 130 -4.18 -9.68 9.88
N SER A 131 -3.35 -10.51 10.53
CA SER A 131 -2.00 -10.12 10.90
C SER A 131 -1.01 -11.20 10.49
N ASN A 132 0.20 -10.78 10.17
CA ASN A 132 1.31 -11.69 10.05
C ASN A 132 2.55 -10.97 10.56
N ARG A 133 3.23 -11.57 11.54
CA ARG A 133 4.42 -10.98 12.14
C ARG A 133 5.67 -11.65 11.59
N SER A 134 6.78 -10.91 11.61
CA SER A 134 8.07 -11.54 11.47
C SER A 134 8.39 -12.37 12.72
N LYS A 135 9.26 -13.36 12.55
CA LYS A 135 9.87 -14.10 13.65
C LYS A 135 11.35 -14.33 13.33
N ASN A 136 12.13 -14.59 14.36
CA ASN A 136 13.48 -15.10 14.20
C ASN A 136 13.45 -16.50 13.54
N PRO A 137 14.56 -16.94 12.93
CA PRO A 137 14.72 -18.32 12.51
C PRO A 137 14.31 -19.30 13.62
N THR A 138 13.69 -20.41 13.23
CA THR A 138 13.33 -21.47 14.17
C THR A 138 14.58 -22.07 14.81
N PHE A 139 15.67 -22.14 14.05
CA PHE A 139 16.98 -22.57 14.53
C PHE A 139 18.08 -21.80 13.80
N THR A 140 19.14 -21.45 14.52
CA THR A 140 20.33 -20.78 13.97
C THR A 140 21.57 -21.45 14.56
N THR A 141 22.56 -21.73 13.72
CA THR A 141 23.90 -22.10 14.20
C THR A 141 24.98 -21.36 13.43
N ASN A 142 25.87 -20.69 14.15
CA ASN A 142 26.99 -19.93 13.62
C ASN A 142 28.30 -20.20 14.36
N THR A 143 28.31 -21.21 15.24
CA THR A 143 29.47 -21.59 16.06
C THR A 143 29.66 -23.11 16.04
N GLY A 144 30.89 -23.54 16.31
CA GLY A 144 31.28 -24.95 16.22
C GLY A 144 31.72 -25.37 14.82
N THR A 145 31.94 -26.67 14.65
CA THR A 145 32.26 -27.29 13.37
C THR A 145 30.96 -27.57 12.63
N ILE A 146 30.88 -27.18 11.36
CA ILE A 146 29.71 -27.39 10.51
C ILE A 146 30.17 -28.09 9.25
N THR A 147 29.62 -29.28 9.01
CA THR A 147 30.01 -30.13 7.88
C THR A 147 28.78 -30.35 7.01
N TYR A 148 28.82 -29.80 5.81
CA TYR A 148 27.82 -30.03 4.78
C TYR A 148 28.14 -31.33 4.04
N ALA A 149 27.10 -32.12 3.79
CA ALA A 149 27.10 -33.25 2.89
C ALA A 149 25.99 -33.05 1.84
N SER A 150 25.98 -33.88 0.79
CA SER A 150 25.02 -33.75 -0.31
C SER A 150 23.56 -33.72 0.15
N LEU A 151 23.23 -34.47 1.20
CA LEU A 151 21.86 -34.62 1.72
C LEU A 151 21.73 -34.32 3.23
N SER A 152 22.73 -33.65 3.82
CA SER A 152 22.64 -33.26 5.23
C SER A 152 23.60 -32.14 5.59
N VAL A 153 23.41 -31.59 6.79
CA VAL A 153 24.41 -30.82 7.51
C VAL A 153 24.51 -31.34 8.94
N GLN A 154 25.73 -31.58 9.40
CA GLN A 154 26.04 -31.93 10.78
C GLN A 154 26.77 -30.79 11.46
N PHE A 155 26.49 -30.54 12.73
CA PHE A 155 27.15 -29.49 13.49
C PHE A 155 27.46 -29.87 14.94
N THR A 156 28.46 -29.23 15.56
CA THR A 156 28.84 -29.49 16.97
C THR A 156 28.37 -28.41 17.95
N GLY A 157 27.91 -27.26 17.46
CA GLY A 157 27.44 -26.11 18.24
C GLY A 157 26.17 -26.34 19.07
N ASP A 158 25.57 -25.25 19.56
CA ASP A 158 24.34 -25.28 20.35
C ASP A 158 23.19 -25.92 19.55
N ALA A 159 22.50 -26.88 20.17
CA ALA A 159 21.35 -27.58 19.59
C ALA A 159 20.02 -27.12 20.23
N THR A 160 20.04 -26.03 21.01
CA THR A 160 18.83 -25.41 21.55
C THR A 160 17.85 -25.12 20.42
N ASN A 161 16.60 -25.56 20.59
CA ASN A 161 15.53 -25.48 19.58
C ASN A 161 15.67 -26.37 18.34
N LEU A 162 16.72 -27.20 18.21
CA LEU A 162 16.82 -28.14 17.07
C LEU A 162 15.59 -29.07 16.99
N SER A 163 15.01 -29.44 18.13
CA SER A 163 13.78 -30.24 18.20
C SER A 163 12.52 -29.53 17.69
N LYS A 164 12.57 -28.22 17.42
CA LYS A 164 11.47 -27.45 16.81
C LYS A 164 11.57 -27.40 15.29
N VAL A 165 12.70 -27.81 14.73
CA VAL A 165 12.85 -27.93 13.28
C VAL A 165 12.06 -29.14 12.79
N VAL A 166 11.24 -28.94 11.78
CA VAL A 166 10.39 -29.98 11.19
C VAL A 166 10.59 -30.07 9.68
N SER A 167 10.19 -31.21 9.12
CA SER A 167 10.18 -31.44 7.67
C SER A 167 9.43 -30.33 6.92
N GLY A 168 9.97 -29.90 5.79
CA GLY A 168 9.41 -28.85 4.94
C GLY A 168 9.89 -27.43 5.25
N MET A 169 10.60 -27.20 6.37
CA MET A 169 11.25 -25.92 6.63
C MET A 169 12.37 -25.65 5.62
N LEU A 170 12.55 -24.39 5.24
CA LEU A 170 13.71 -23.96 4.46
C LEU A 170 14.94 -23.86 5.36
N ILE A 171 16.12 -24.18 4.81
CA ILE A 171 17.41 -24.00 5.46
C ILE A 171 18.32 -23.20 4.53
N ASP A 172 18.87 -22.12 5.03
CA ASP A 172 19.72 -21.18 4.29
C ASP A 172 21.08 -21.05 4.99
N THR A 173 22.16 -21.26 4.25
CA THR A 173 23.51 -21.06 4.79
C THR A 173 23.84 -19.57 4.95
N LEU A 174 24.73 -19.23 5.88
CA LEU A 174 25.16 -17.85 6.16
C LEU A 174 26.34 -17.39 5.28
N HIS A 175 26.52 -18.01 4.12
CA HIS A 175 27.60 -17.63 3.19
C HIS A 175 27.31 -16.26 2.55
N THR A 176 28.38 -15.51 2.27
CA THR A 176 28.30 -14.20 1.59
C THR A 176 29.35 -14.11 0.48
N PRO A 177 29.06 -13.45 -0.66
CA PRO A 177 27.79 -12.78 -1.00
C PRO A 177 26.66 -13.74 -1.39
N ASN A 178 26.99 -14.98 -1.76
CA ASN A 178 26.02 -15.99 -2.17
C ASN A 178 25.83 -17.03 -1.06
N HIS A 179 24.63 -17.59 -0.98
CA HIS A 179 24.28 -18.65 -0.04
C HIS A 179 23.60 -19.82 -0.75
N TRP A 180 23.55 -20.95 -0.06
CA TRP A 180 22.82 -22.14 -0.48
C TRP A 180 21.56 -22.33 0.35
N ALA A 181 20.51 -22.78 -0.32
CA ALA A 181 19.24 -23.16 0.28
C ALA A 181 18.95 -24.65 0.08
N SER A 182 18.15 -25.21 0.98
CA SER A 182 17.54 -26.52 0.80
C SER A 182 16.22 -26.61 1.59
N ILE A 183 15.57 -27.78 1.52
CA ILE A 183 14.38 -28.14 2.29
C ILE A 183 14.75 -29.23 3.28
N VAL A 184 14.43 -29.01 4.55
CA VAL A 184 14.58 -30.01 5.62
C VAL A 184 13.69 -31.20 5.33
N ASP A 185 14.28 -32.40 5.36
CA ASP A 185 13.55 -33.67 5.25
C ASP A 185 13.22 -34.21 6.66
N TYR A 186 14.24 -34.41 7.49
CA TYR A 186 14.08 -34.76 8.91
C TYR A 186 15.30 -34.33 9.74
N VAL A 187 15.18 -34.42 11.07
CA VAL A 187 16.23 -33.98 12.01
C VAL A 187 16.57 -35.09 13.00
N ASP A 188 17.86 -35.37 13.12
CA ASP A 188 18.42 -36.19 14.19
C ASP A 188 18.99 -35.28 15.27
N VAL A 189 18.19 -35.08 16.33
CA VAL A 189 18.55 -34.20 17.44
C VAL A 189 19.74 -34.75 18.24
N ALA A 190 19.86 -36.08 18.35
CA ALA A 190 20.91 -36.71 19.14
C ALA A 190 22.28 -36.56 18.47
N ASN A 191 22.33 -36.73 17.15
CA ASN A 191 23.55 -36.63 16.36
C ASN A 191 23.82 -35.22 15.80
N LYS A 192 22.93 -34.25 16.11
CA LYS A 192 22.98 -32.86 15.63
C LYS A 192 23.13 -32.79 14.10
N THR A 193 22.29 -33.56 13.42
CA THR A 193 22.27 -33.66 11.97
C THR A 193 20.89 -33.27 11.44
N ILE A 194 20.87 -32.36 10.46
CA ILE A 194 19.68 -32.03 9.69
C ILE A 194 19.83 -32.69 8.33
N TYR A 195 18.89 -33.55 7.97
CA TYR A 195 18.80 -34.16 6.64
C TYR A 195 17.95 -33.28 5.75
N ILE A 196 18.32 -33.20 4.47
CA ILE A 196 17.67 -32.36 3.46
C ILE A 196 17.22 -33.21 2.26
N LYS A 197 16.23 -32.69 1.52
CA LYS A 197 15.43 -33.49 0.58
C LYS A 197 16.19 -33.97 -0.67
N ASP A 198 16.85 -33.08 -1.38
CA ASP A 198 17.36 -33.36 -2.73
C ASP A 198 18.70 -32.68 -3.07
N GLY A 199 19.19 -31.78 -2.21
CA GLY A 199 20.51 -31.19 -2.33
C GLY A 199 20.56 -29.73 -1.91
N TRP A 200 21.76 -29.17 -1.99
CA TRP A 200 22.01 -27.76 -1.71
C TRP A 200 22.01 -26.96 -3.00
N TYR A 201 21.19 -25.93 -3.09
CA TYR A 201 21.05 -25.12 -4.29
C TYR A 201 21.57 -23.70 -4.04
N LEU A 202 22.47 -23.23 -4.90
CA LEU A 202 22.97 -21.86 -4.84
C LEU A 202 21.82 -20.88 -5.13
N VAL A 203 21.59 -19.94 -4.21
CA VAL A 203 20.58 -18.89 -4.35
C VAL A 203 21.17 -17.71 -5.10
N GLN A 204 20.61 -17.43 -6.26
CA GLN A 204 21.02 -16.36 -7.16
C GLN A 204 19.86 -15.97 -8.08
N ASP A 205 19.96 -14.82 -8.75
CA ASP A 205 18.98 -14.40 -9.76
C ASP A 205 18.90 -15.43 -10.90
N GLY A 206 17.68 -15.86 -11.24
CA GLY A 206 17.44 -16.94 -12.20
C GLY A 206 17.56 -18.36 -11.62
N GLY A 207 18.00 -18.51 -10.37
CA GLY A 207 18.13 -19.79 -9.66
C GLY A 207 19.32 -20.65 -10.11
N SER A 208 19.53 -21.76 -9.41
CA SER A 208 20.41 -22.85 -9.86
C SER A 208 19.56 -24.11 -10.06
N ALA A 209 19.66 -24.74 -11.23
CA ALA A 209 19.00 -26.02 -11.50
C ALA A 209 19.78 -27.22 -10.93
N THR A 210 21.06 -27.03 -10.62
CA THR A 210 21.97 -28.11 -10.21
C THR A 210 22.36 -27.94 -8.74
N PRO A 211 22.28 -29.01 -7.92
CA PRO A 211 22.77 -28.95 -6.56
C PRO A 211 24.30 -28.84 -6.53
N SER A 212 24.83 -28.08 -5.58
CA SER A 212 26.27 -27.91 -5.33
C SER A 212 26.54 -27.83 -3.84
N LEU A 213 27.62 -28.47 -3.38
CA LEU A 213 27.91 -28.56 -1.95
C LEU A 213 28.39 -27.21 -1.40
N PRO A 214 27.79 -26.69 -0.31
CA PRO A 214 28.29 -25.50 0.37
C PRO A 214 29.64 -25.76 1.03
N PRO A 215 30.53 -24.76 1.10
CA PRO A 215 31.74 -24.85 1.91
C PRO A 215 31.45 -25.12 3.39
N ASN A 216 32.30 -25.93 4.04
CA ASN A 216 32.18 -26.25 5.46
C ASN A 216 32.50 -25.04 6.36
N ASN A 217 32.06 -25.16 7.62
CA ASN A 217 32.32 -24.24 8.74
C ASN A 217 31.66 -22.86 8.65
N ILE A 218 30.73 -22.66 7.72
CA ILE A 218 29.83 -21.50 7.73
C ILE A 218 28.48 -21.92 8.29
N GLY A 219 27.89 -21.03 9.10
CA GLY A 219 26.60 -21.22 9.75
C GLY A 219 25.42 -21.38 8.81
N PHE A 220 24.25 -21.62 9.38
CA PHE A 220 22.96 -21.63 8.68
C PHE A 220 21.82 -21.21 9.59
N ASP A 221 20.75 -20.72 8.97
CA ASP A 221 19.45 -20.46 9.56
C ASP A 221 18.43 -21.46 9.02
N VAL A 222 17.49 -21.87 9.87
CA VAL A 222 16.35 -22.71 9.48
C VAL A 222 15.07 -21.93 9.71
N ASP A 223 14.22 -21.89 8.69
CA ASP A 223 12.92 -21.20 8.68
C ASP A 223 13.05 -19.69 8.93
N LEU A 224 14.04 -19.07 8.26
CA LEU A 224 14.24 -17.62 8.25
C LEU A 224 13.16 -16.94 7.38
N LEU A 225 12.44 -15.98 7.97
CA LEU A 225 11.51 -15.13 7.23
C LEU A 225 12.19 -13.83 6.80
N THR A 226 12.44 -13.69 5.49
CA THR A 226 13.01 -12.45 4.91
C THR A 226 11.94 -11.47 4.43
N ARG A 227 10.69 -11.94 4.27
CA ARG A 227 9.54 -11.13 3.89
C ARG A 227 8.26 -11.69 4.50
N VAL A 228 7.38 -10.79 4.94
CA VAL A 228 6.09 -11.14 5.55
C VAL A 228 4.96 -10.53 4.71
N TRP A 229 3.93 -11.32 4.45
CA TRP A 229 2.73 -10.88 3.74
C TRP A 229 1.54 -10.95 4.71
N GLY A 230 0.82 -9.84 4.86
CA GLY A 230 -0.44 -9.81 5.62
C GLY A 230 -1.60 -10.44 4.85
N ILE A 231 -1.70 -10.10 3.55
CA ILE A 231 -2.61 -10.69 2.56
C ILE A 231 -1.84 -10.82 1.24
N ASN A 232 -2.12 -11.87 0.45
CA ASN A 232 -1.61 -12.04 -0.90
C ASN A 232 -2.73 -12.54 -1.84
N ASN A 233 -3.54 -11.61 -2.34
CA ASN A 233 -4.63 -11.89 -3.26
C ASN A 233 -4.10 -12.10 -4.68
N ASN A 234 -4.33 -13.27 -5.26
CA ASN A 234 -3.94 -13.58 -6.63
C ASN A 234 -5.15 -14.14 -7.38
N VAL A 235 -5.34 -13.70 -8.62
CA VAL A 235 -6.34 -14.25 -9.54
C VAL A 235 -5.67 -14.54 -10.87
N PHE A 236 -5.94 -15.71 -11.44
CA PHE A 236 -5.32 -16.19 -12.67
C PHE A 236 -6.41 -16.52 -13.69
N LEU A 237 -6.18 -16.12 -14.94
CA LEU A 237 -6.96 -16.57 -16.09
C LEU A 237 -6.03 -17.39 -16.99
N PHE A 238 -6.48 -18.56 -17.42
CA PHE A 238 -5.71 -19.43 -18.31
C PHE A 238 -6.23 -19.33 -19.74
N ALA A 239 -5.33 -19.41 -20.73
CA ALA A 239 -5.66 -19.15 -22.14
C ALA A 239 -6.72 -20.09 -22.73
N GLU A 240 -6.89 -21.28 -22.15
CA GLU A 240 -7.86 -22.28 -22.60
C GLU A 240 -9.21 -22.17 -21.88
N ASP A 241 -9.32 -21.32 -20.86
CA ASP A 241 -10.55 -21.13 -20.12
C ASP A 241 -11.52 -20.22 -20.88
N LYS A 242 -12.83 -20.49 -20.72
CA LYS A 242 -13.89 -19.61 -21.23
C LYS A 242 -14.05 -18.33 -20.42
N THR A 243 -13.41 -18.25 -19.26
CA THR A 243 -13.44 -17.10 -18.35
C THR A 243 -12.53 -16.00 -18.88
N ASN A 244 -13.08 -14.81 -19.12
CA ASN A 244 -12.35 -13.70 -19.73
C ASN A 244 -12.24 -12.44 -18.85
N SER A 245 -12.66 -12.54 -17.59
CA SER A 245 -12.60 -11.44 -16.62
C SER A 245 -12.34 -11.96 -15.21
N ALA A 246 -11.66 -11.15 -14.40
CA ALA A 246 -11.29 -11.48 -13.04
C ALA A 246 -11.22 -10.20 -12.19
N VAL A 247 -11.65 -10.30 -10.93
CA VAL A 247 -11.51 -9.26 -9.91
C VAL A 247 -10.84 -9.91 -8.70
N ALA A 248 -9.65 -9.42 -8.34
CA ALA A 248 -8.90 -9.97 -7.20
C ALA A 248 -9.43 -9.46 -5.86
N GLU A 249 -9.98 -8.24 -5.84
CA GLU A 249 -10.53 -7.59 -4.65
C GLU A 249 -11.56 -6.54 -5.08
N GLU A 250 -12.73 -6.54 -4.43
CA GLU A 250 -13.80 -5.55 -4.62
C GLU A 250 -14.21 -4.99 -3.27
N ILE A 251 -14.27 -3.65 -3.17
CA ILE A 251 -14.66 -2.94 -1.94
C ILE A 251 -15.87 -2.07 -2.27
N GLY A 252 -17.04 -2.47 -1.74
CA GLY A 252 -18.29 -1.72 -1.86
C GLY A 252 -18.55 -0.87 -0.62
N LEU A 253 -18.85 0.41 -0.82
CA LEU A 253 -19.15 1.36 0.26
C LEU A 253 -20.57 1.91 0.08
N PHE A 254 -21.32 1.97 1.18
CA PHE A 254 -22.65 2.57 1.20
C PHE A 254 -22.85 3.35 2.49
N ASN A 255 -23.23 4.61 2.36
CA ASN A 255 -23.47 5.49 3.49
C ASN A 255 -24.83 6.18 3.32
N ASN A 256 -25.72 5.94 4.28
CA ASN A 256 -27.07 6.50 4.29
C ASN A 256 -27.34 7.37 5.52
N VAL A 257 -26.28 7.85 6.20
CA VAL A 257 -26.41 8.79 7.32
C VAL A 257 -26.03 10.20 6.88
N THR A 258 -26.64 11.21 7.51
CA THR A 258 -26.58 12.62 7.07
C THR A 258 -25.17 13.22 7.08
N ASP A 259 -24.35 12.86 8.06
CA ASP A 259 -23.02 13.45 8.29
C ASP A 259 -21.91 12.39 8.45
N GLY A 260 -22.10 11.19 7.89
CA GLY A 260 -21.09 10.12 7.98
C GLY A 260 -19.99 10.29 6.93
N ALA A 261 -18.75 10.02 7.29
CA ALA A 261 -17.67 9.75 6.34
C ALA A 261 -17.60 8.25 6.03
N THR A 262 -17.14 7.88 4.83
CA THR A 262 -16.92 6.47 4.48
C THR A 262 -15.68 6.34 3.62
N GLU A 263 -14.82 5.40 3.99
CA GLU A 263 -13.50 5.20 3.41
C GLU A 263 -13.42 3.78 2.84
N GLY A 264 -12.79 3.64 1.67
CA GLY A 264 -12.61 2.35 1.00
C GLY A 264 -11.36 1.61 1.46
N ILE A 265 -10.22 2.28 1.35
CA ILE A 265 -8.92 1.78 1.78
C ILE A 265 -8.28 2.90 2.60
N ASP A 266 -8.11 2.67 3.90
CA ASP A 266 -7.31 3.51 4.78
C ASP A 266 -5.95 2.83 5.01
N VAL A 267 -4.86 3.59 4.81
CA VAL A 267 -3.48 3.09 4.92
C VAL A 267 -2.73 3.92 5.94
N VAL A 268 -2.59 3.37 7.15
CA VAL A 268 -1.89 4.01 8.26
C VAL A 268 -0.48 3.43 8.40
N ASN A 269 0.53 4.31 8.35
CA ASN A 269 1.91 3.95 8.68
C ASN A 269 2.18 4.32 10.15
N PHE A 270 2.47 3.33 10.99
CA PHE A 270 2.98 3.58 12.34
C PHE A 270 4.41 4.16 12.29
N GLU A 271 4.73 5.09 13.18
CA GLU A 271 6.00 5.85 13.17
C GLU A 271 7.26 4.97 13.28
N ASN A 272 8.41 5.54 12.85
CA ASN A 272 9.78 5.00 12.79
C ASN A 272 10.20 4.21 11.54
N LYS A 273 10.19 4.86 10.35
CA LYS A 273 10.94 4.50 9.12
C LYS A 273 10.15 3.82 7.98
N SER A 274 8.84 4.01 7.87
CA SER A 274 8.14 3.66 6.62
C SER A 274 8.44 4.70 5.55
N ASN A 275 9.07 4.28 4.44
CA ASN A 275 9.33 5.15 3.28
C ASN A 275 8.12 5.21 2.32
N TYR A 276 7.18 4.26 2.40
CA TYR A 276 6.05 4.14 1.46
C TYR A 276 4.85 3.43 2.12
N GLY A 277 3.65 4.04 2.13
CA GLY A 277 2.41 3.38 2.57
C GLY A 277 1.79 2.45 1.53
N VAL A 278 1.88 2.82 0.25
CA VAL A 278 1.41 2.01 -0.88
C VAL A 278 2.52 1.93 -1.93
N ARG A 279 2.83 0.73 -2.43
CA ARG A 279 3.77 0.53 -3.53
C ARG A 279 3.15 -0.34 -4.62
N VAL A 280 2.98 0.26 -5.79
CA VAL A 280 2.55 -0.42 -7.01
C VAL A 280 3.79 -0.90 -7.78
N ARG A 281 3.80 -2.15 -8.24
CA ARG A 281 4.87 -2.72 -9.07
C ARG A 281 4.28 -3.42 -10.27
N HIS A 282 4.77 -3.11 -11.47
CA HIS A 282 4.54 -3.90 -12.67
C HIS A 282 5.73 -4.86 -12.83
N LYS A 283 5.48 -6.14 -13.17
CA LYS A 283 6.53 -7.08 -13.55
C LYS A 283 6.60 -7.05 -15.08
N ASP A 284 7.79 -6.74 -15.60
CA ASP A 284 8.06 -6.60 -17.03
C ASP A 284 7.55 -7.78 -17.86
N SER A 285 6.54 -7.55 -18.71
CA SER A 285 6.33 -8.24 -19.98
C SER A 285 5.21 -7.54 -20.77
N GLU A 286 5.61 -6.85 -21.84
CA GLU A 286 4.85 -6.35 -23.01
C GLU A 286 5.00 -4.81 -23.21
N PRO A 287 5.76 -4.36 -24.23
CA PRO A 287 5.76 -2.96 -24.64
C PRO A 287 4.42 -2.63 -25.29
N GLY A 288 3.56 -1.88 -24.58
CA GLY A 288 2.31 -1.33 -25.14
C GLY A 288 1.05 -1.51 -24.30
N VAL A 289 1.11 -2.17 -23.14
CA VAL A 289 -0.06 -2.31 -22.27
C VAL A 289 -0.03 -1.26 -21.16
N ILE A 290 -1.06 -0.41 -21.15
CA ILE A 290 -1.28 0.66 -20.19
C ILE A 290 -1.42 0.06 -18.79
N GLY A 291 -0.44 0.30 -17.91
CA GLY A 291 -0.62 0.12 -16.48
C GLY A 291 -1.64 1.13 -15.96
N PHE A 292 -2.72 0.65 -15.35
CA PHE A 292 -3.89 1.40 -14.85
C PHE A 292 -4.47 2.41 -15.87
N SER A 293 -5.59 2.08 -16.52
CA SER A 293 -6.39 3.09 -17.23
C SER A 293 -6.93 4.16 -16.27
N ASP A 294 -7.19 3.77 -15.03
CA ASP A 294 -7.78 4.60 -13.99
C ASP A 294 -6.98 4.42 -12.68
N GLY A 295 -6.06 5.35 -12.43
CA GLY A 295 -5.14 5.30 -11.28
C GLY A 295 -5.82 5.68 -9.95
N PHE A 296 -5.30 5.08 -8.88
CA PHE A 296 -5.63 5.34 -7.47
C PHE A 296 -5.67 6.86 -7.16
N VAL A 297 -6.76 7.33 -6.52
CA VAL A 297 -6.90 8.71 -6.03
C VAL A 297 -6.85 8.68 -4.51
N ALA A 298 -5.76 9.17 -3.91
CA ALA A 298 -5.76 9.53 -2.50
C ALA A 298 -6.40 10.92 -2.38
N GLN A 299 -7.64 11.00 -1.91
CA GLN A 299 -8.28 12.26 -1.53
C GLN A 299 -8.09 12.42 -0.03
N ASP A 300 -7.09 13.18 0.37
CA ASP A 300 -7.11 13.82 1.69
C ASP A 300 -7.04 15.33 1.49
N THR A 301 -7.72 16.07 2.36
CA THR A 301 -8.28 17.39 2.08
C THR A 301 -7.28 18.52 1.90
N ASP A 302 -5.96 18.28 1.94
CA ASP A 302 -4.99 19.38 1.81
C ASP A 302 -3.76 19.14 0.93
N SER A 303 -3.48 17.93 0.42
CA SER A 303 -2.42 17.71 -0.59
C SER A 303 -2.43 16.28 -1.13
N ALA A 304 -2.81 16.08 -2.39
CA ALA A 304 -2.54 14.85 -3.12
C ALA A 304 -1.42 15.08 -4.15
N PHE A 305 -0.39 14.23 -4.11
CA PHE A 305 0.71 14.22 -5.09
C PHE A 305 0.62 12.93 -5.91
N THR A 306 0.32 13.06 -7.22
CA THR A 306 0.39 11.94 -8.16
C THR A 306 1.68 12.05 -8.99
N PHE A 307 2.46 10.99 -9.07
CA PHE A 307 3.56 10.84 -10.03
C PHE A 307 3.13 9.90 -11.14
N ILE A 308 3.08 10.38 -12.38
CA ILE A 308 2.98 9.53 -13.58
C ILE A 308 4.33 9.62 -14.29
N ALA A 309 5.04 8.50 -14.39
CA ALA A 309 6.26 8.39 -15.16
C ALA A 309 5.96 7.64 -16.47
N ASP A 310 6.13 8.32 -17.61
CA ASP A 310 6.18 7.67 -18.91
C ASP A 310 7.66 7.35 -19.23
N TYR A 311 7.96 6.05 -19.35
CA TYR A 311 9.32 5.58 -19.61
C TYR A 311 9.81 5.84 -21.04
N SER A 312 8.94 6.23 -21.98
CA SER A 312 9.36 6.55 -23.34
C SER A 312 10.10 7.88 -23.46
N THR A 313 9.97 8.79 -22.48
CA THR A 313 10.51 10.14 -22.60
C THR A 313 11.39 10.63 -21.44
N GLN A 314 11.52 9.88 -20.34
CA GLN A 314 12.22 10.33 -19.11
C GLN A 314 11.79 11.73 -18.60
N PHE A 315 10.62 12.24 -19.03
CA PHE A 315 10.09 13.51 -18.56
C PHE A 315 9.15 13.30 -17.38
N LEU A 316 9.25 14.20 -16.41
CA LEU A 316 8.23 14.40 -15.37
C LEU A 316 7.00 15.00 -16.07
N THR A 317 6.05 14.16 -16.50
CA THR A 317 5.02 14.59 -17.45
C THR A 317 3.83 15.29 -16.78
N LYS A 318 3.60 15.08 -15.47
CA LYS A 318 2.37 15.58 -14.82
C LYS A 318 2.49 15.72 -13.29
N SER A 319 2.13 16.89 -12.78
CA SER A 319 1.59 17.07 -11.42
C SER A 319 0.14 17.53 -11.56
N VAL A 320 -0.81 16.80 -10.97
CA VAL A 320 -2.25 17.13 -11.05
C VAL A 320 -2.76 17.44 -9.66
N TYR A 321 -3.27 18.65 -9.49
CA TYR A 321 -4.21 18.98 -8.42
C TYR A 321 -5.61 18.79 -9.01
N ASN A 322 -6.35 17.76 -8.59
CA ASN A 322 -7.62 17.40 -9.23
C ASN A 322 -8.83 17.85 -8.39
N GLY A 323 -9.04 19.17 -8.35
CA GLY A 323 -10.35 19.73 -8.04
C GLY A 323 -11.20 19.73 -9.31
N ASN A 324 -12.16 18.82 -9.37
CA ASN A 324 -13.25 18.65 -10.33
C ASN A 324 -13.16 19.35 -11.70
N SER A 325 -12.97 18.52 -12.73
CA SER A 325 -13.39 18.67 -14.14
C SER A 325 -12.93 19.94 -14.89
N SER A 326 -12.10 19.69 -15.91
CA SER A 326 -11.75 20.55 -17.06
C SER A 326 -10.59 21.54 -16.95
N THR A 327 -9.72 21.50 -15.92
CA THR A 327 -8.64 22.50 -15.81
C THR A 327 -7.33 21.96 -15.24
N ASP A 328 -6.39 21.65 -16.14
CA ASP A 328 -4.98 21.39 -15.80
C ASP A 328 -4.27 22.71 -15.40
N GLY A 329 -3.76 22.85 -14.16
CA GLY A 329 -2.90 23.98 -13.74
C GLY A 329 -2.90 24.30 -12.23
N PHE A 330 -1.89 25.03 -11.76
CA PHE A 330 -1.83 25.59 -10.39
C PHE A 330 -2.90 26.68 -10.23
N GLN A 331 -3.65 26.64 -9.13
CA GLN A 331 -4.62 27.70 -8.79
C GLN A 331 -4.00 28.65 -7.76
N LEU A 332 -3.99 29.95 -8.08
CA LEU A 332 -3.64 31.01 -7.14
C LEU A 332 -4.86 31.90 -6.94
N THR A 333 -5.29 32.05 -5.69
CA THR A 333 -6.38 32.94 -5.31
C THR A 333 -5.78 34.23 -4.77
N ALA A 334 -6.02 35.34 -5.46
CA ALA A 334 -5.70 36.68 -4.99
C ALA A 334 -6.95 37.55 -5.13
N GLU A 335 -7.26 38.35 -4.10
CA GLU A 335 -8.39 39.30 -4.08
C GLU A 335 -9.76 38.68 -4.45
N GLY A 336 -10.01 37.44 -4.02
CA GLY A 336 -11.28 36.76 -4.27
C GLY A 336 -11.54 36.37 -5.74
N LYS A 337 -10.55 36.57 -6.63
CA LYS A 337 -10.61 36.11 -8.02
C LYS A 337 -9.67 34.93 -8.24
N GLN A 338 -10.22 33.81 -8.70
CA GLN A 338 -9.45 32.63 -9.09
C GLN A 338 -8.69 32.94 -10.38
N ASN A 339 -7.36 32.90 -10.32
CA ASN A 339 -6.51 33.03 -11.50
C ASN A 339 -5.81 31.70 -11.76
N LYS A 340 -5.89 31.22 -13.01
CA LYS A 340 -5.28 29.96 -13.45
C LYS A 340 -3.83 30.21 -13.84
N VAL A 341 -2.89 29.56 -13.17
CA VAL A 341 -1.46 29.62 -13.53
C VAL A 341 -1.02 28.24 -14.03
N ARG A 342 -0.86 28.10 -15.36
CA ARG A 342 -0.27 26.92 -16.00
C ARG A 342 1.23 27.13 -16.19
N LEU A 343 2.05 26.28 -15.58
CA LEU A 343 3.50 26.25 -15.80
C LEU A 343 3.86 24.91 -16.45
N PHE A 344 4.10 24.92 -17.76
CA PHE A 344 4.68 23.78 -18.47
C PHE A 344 6.21 23.88 -18.35
N ALA A 345 6.82 22.84 -17.77
CA ALA A 345 8.26 22.74 -17.56
C ALA A 345 8.88 21.70 -18.49
N THR A 346 10.03 21.97 -19.09
CA THR A 346 10.80 20.96 -19.85
C THR A 346 12.25 20.94 -19.41
N VAL A 347 12.78 19.74 -19.17
CA VAL A 347 14.18 19.52 -18.76
C VAL A 347 15.02 19.20 -19.98
N TYR A 348 16.10 19.93 -20.21
CA TYR A 348 17.05 19.68 -21.31
C TYR A 348 18.36 19.12 -20.76
N THR A 349 18.80 17.98 -21.30
CA THR A 349 20.08 17.29 -20.96
C THR A 349 21.05 17.30 -22.15
N ASN A 350 22.33 16.99 -21.94
CA ASN A 350 23.43 17.21 -22.92
C ASN A 350 23.06 16.77 -24.35
N GLY A 351 23.36 17.60 -25.35
CA GLY A 351 23.01 17.34 -26.76
C GLY A 351 21.61 17.78 -27.21
N GLN A 352 20.71 18.11 -26.28
CA GLN A 352 19.40 18.71 -26.58
C GLN A 352 19.48 20.24 -26.52
N ASN A 353 19.70 20.89 -27.68
CA ASN A 353 20.09 22.31 -27.75
C ASN A 353 19.04 23.22 -28.43
N VAL A 354 17.86 22.68 -28.78
CA VAL A 354 16.77 23.43 -29.42
C VAL A 354 15.50 23.34 -28.59
N ILE A 355 14.96 24.48 -28.17
CA ILE A 355 13.69 24.58 -27.47
C ILE A 355 12.62 24.90 -28.53
N SER A 356 11.89 23.87 -28.98
CA SER A 356 10.93 23.99 -30.09
C SER A 356 9.49 24.32 -29.66
N SER A 357 9.20 24.29 -28.36
CA SER A 357 7.84 24.43 -27.84
C SER A 357 7.54 25.87 -27.41
N THR A 358 6.42 26.38 -27.90
CA THR A 358 5.84 27.69 -27.55
C THR A 358 4.87 27.63 -26.38
N THR A 359 4.62 26.44 -25.82
CA THR A 359 3.72 26.25 -24.66
C THR A 359 4.48 26.20 -23.33
N ASN A 360 5.80 26.01 -23.38
CA ASN A 360 6.64 25.91 -22.20
C ASN A 360 6.90 27.29 -21.60
N LYS A 361 6.39 27.51 -20.38
CA LYS A 361 6.66 28.73 -19.60
C LYS A 361 7.84 28.56 -18.65
N MET A 362 8.33 27.33 -18.46
CA MET A 362 9.50 27.02 -17.64
C MET A 362 10.44 26.04 -18.35
N ILE A 363 11.74 26.29 -18.27
CA ILE A 363 12.80 25.50 -18.89
C ILE A 363 13.83 25.19 -17.83
N ILE A 364 14.22 23.92 -17.70
CA ILE A 364 15.27 23.48 -16.76
C ILE A 364 16.44 22.94 -17.58
N LEU A 365 17.60 23.55 -17.46
CA LEU A 365 18.84 23.14 -18.10
C LEU A 365 19.64 22.32 -17.08
N ASN A 366 19.82 21.02 -17.31
CA ASN A 366 20.60 20.16 -16.41
C ASN A 366 21.80 19.58 -17.16
N LYS A 367 22.82 20.43 -17.36
CA LYS A 367 23.98 20.12 -18.22
C LYS A 367 25.27 20.00 -17.44
N THR A 368 26.19 19.22 -18.00
CA THR A 368 27.56 19.07 -17.49
C THR A 368 28.63 19.57 -18.46
N VAL A 369 28.22 20.03 -19.65
CA VAL A 369 29.07 20.66 -20.67
C VAL A 369 28.46 21.99 -21.14
N VAL A 370 29.31 22.98 -21.45
CA VAL A 370 28.85 24.30 -21.92
C VAL A 370 28.24 24.14 -23.30
N GLU A 371 26.95 24.48 -23.42
CA GLU A 371 26.21 24.40 -24.68
C GLU A 371 25.36 25.66 -24.87
N THR A 372 25.15 26.00 -26.14
CA THR A 372 24.26 27.09 -26.54
C THR A 372 22.88 26.54 -26.87
N PHE A 373 21.84 27.11 -26.28
CA PHE A 373 20.45 26.76 -26.50
C PHE A 373 19.78 27.78 -27.38
N THR A 374 18.98 27.31 -28.32
CA THR A 374 18.13 28.16 -29.12
C THR A 374 16.72 28.24 -28.52
N ILE A 375 16.26 29.46 -28.19
CA ILE A 375 14.86 29.78 -27.89
C ILE A 375 14.20 30.51 -29.07
N PRO A 376 12.89 30.31 -29.31
CA PRO A 376 12.18 30.94 -30.41
C PRO A 376 11.93 32.44 -30.13
N THR A 377 11.93 33.27 -31.18
CA THR A 377 11.53 34.68 -31.08
C THR A 377 10.06 34.82 -30.66
N PRO A 378 9.69 35.76 -29.76
CA PRO A 378 8.34 35.85 -29.24
C PRO A 378 7.42 36.77 -30.09
N VAL A 379 7.62 36.80 -31.41
CA VAL A 379 6.87 37.70 -32.31
C VAL A 379 5.36 37.52 -32.11
N GLY A 380 4.67 38.63 -31.85
CA GLY A 380 3.22 38.68 -31.62
C GLY A 380 2.77 38.30 -30.21
N ARG A 381 3.68 38.10 -29.24
CA ARG A 381 3.37 37.57 -27.91
C ARG A 381 3.81 38.48 -26.76
N SER A 382 3.39 39.74 -26.81
CA SER A 382 3.72 40.73 -25.75
C SER A 382 3.19 40.29 -24.38
N GLY A 383 4.03 40.42 -23.35
CA GLY A 383 3.72 40.03 -21.97
C GLY A 383 3.92 38.54 -21.66
N GLU A 384 4.38 37.73 -22.62
CA GLU A 384 4.73 36.33 -22.34
C GLU A 384 5.96 36.26 -21.41
N ILE A 385 5.95 35.31 -20.47
CA ILE A 385 7.02 35.12 -19.48
C ILE A 385 7.60 33.72 -19.64
N LEU A 386 8.91 33.63 -19.70
CA LEU A 386 9.67 32.39 -19.78
C LEU A 386 10.67 32.32 -18.61
N PHE A 387 10.51 31.31 -17.76
CA PHE A 387 11.42 30.99 -16.67
C PHE A 387 12.47 30.00 -17.16
N VAL A 388 13.76 30.27 -16.94
CA VAL A 388 14.85 29.36 -17.30
C VAL A 388 15.71 29.11 -16.08
N LEU A 389 15.86 27.86 -15.67
CA LEU A 389 16.63 27.45 -14.51
C LEU A 389 17.82 26.61 -14.98
N ASN A 390 19.04 27.06 -14.74
CA ASN A 390 20.22 26.24 -14.96
C ASN A 390 20.54 25.45 -13.69
N GLN A 391 20.14 24.19 -13.65
CA GLN A 391 20.46 23.24 -12.59
C GLN A 391 21.73 22.42 -12.90
N GLY A 392 22.38 22.66 -14.04
CA GLY A 392 23.64 22.04 -14.44
C GLY A 392 24.84 22.47 -13.58
N THR A 393 25.99 21.85 -13.85
CA THR A 393 27.28 22.17 -13.21
C THR A 393 28.09 23.21 -13.98
N VAL A 394 27.60 23.64 -15.14
CA VAL A 394 28.27 24.56 -16.08
C VAL A 394 27.32 25.67 -16.52
N ASN A 395 27.87 26.75 -17.07
CA ASN A 395 27.08 27.83 -17.65
C ASN A 395 26.36 27.36 -18.91
N ALA A 396 25.19 27.95 -19.17
CA ALA A 396 24.40 27.71 -20.37
C ALA A 396 24.15 29.02 -21.10
N ASP A 397 24.41 29.05 -22.40
CA ASP A 397 24.16 30.25 -23.22
C ASP A 397 22.81 30.12 -23.93
N LEU A 398 21.96 31.12 -23.84
CA LEU A 398 20.69 31.18 -24.57
C LEU A 398 20.81 32.12 -25.77
N ASN A 399 20.58 31.61 -26.97
CA ASN A 399 20.43 32.37 -28.21
C ASN A 399 18.96 32.45 -28.62
N VAL A 400 18.53 33.62 -29.06
CA VAL A 400 17.22 33.79 -29.70
C VAL A 400 17.38 33.56 -31.19
N THR A 401 16.62 32.64 -31.78
CA THR A 401 16.64 32.40 -33.23
C THR A 401 15.25 32.62 -33.83
N ASP A 402 15.16 33.50 -34.83
CA ASP A 402 13.94 33.72 -35.64
C ASP A 402 13.66 32.53 -36.56
N GLY A 403 14.67 31.72 -36.89
CA GLY A 403 14.60 30.82 -38.04
C GLY A 403 14.78 31.57 -39.36
N LYS A 404 14.63 32.90 -39.40
CA LYS A 404 15.04 33.80 -40.48
C LYS A 404 15.52 35.17 -39.95
N ASN A 405 16.84 35.30 -39.80
CA ASN A 405 17.58 36.54 -39.49
C ASN A 405 17.44 37.10 -38.06
N ILE A 406 18.59 37.47 -37.51
CA ILE A 406 18.77 38.09 -36.20
C ILE A 406 18.23 39.53 -36.28
N VAL A 407 17.17 39.85 -35.54
CA VAL A 407 16.67 41.22 -35.42
C VAL A 407 17.51 41.97 -34.40
N TYR A 408 18.22 42.99 -34.87
CA TYR A 408 19.04 43.89 -34.07
C TYR A 408 18.18 45.02 -33.49
N ASP A 409 17.89 44.98 -32.19
CA ASP A 409 17.58 46.17 -31.39
C ASP A 409 18.65 46.27 -30.29
N SER A 410 19.24 47.45 -30.12
CA SER A 410 20.32 47.74 -29.17
C SER A 410 19.94 47.54 -27.69
N ARG A 411 18.69 47.14 -27.42
CA ARG A 411 18.15 46.76 -26.11
C ARG A 411 18.03 45.24 -25.91
N VAL A 412 18.38 44.43 -26.91
CA VAL A 412 18.18 42.97 -26.94
C VAL A 412 19.54 42.27 -26.85
N LEU A 413 19.74 41.48 -25.79
CA LEU A 413 20.91 40.63 -25.63
C LEU A 413 20.90 39.54 -26.70
N THR A 414 21.91 39.50 -27.57
CA THR A 414 22.07 38.49 -28.63
C THR A 414 22.30 37.08 -28.08
N ALA A 415 22.83 37.00 -26.86
CA ALA A 415 22.97 35.79 -26.08
C ALA A 415 22.80 36.11 -24.58
N VAL A 416 22.18 35.21 -23.82
CA VAL A 416 22.05 35.30 -22.36
C VAL A 416 22.73 34.12 -21.72
N THR A 417 23.86 34.35 -21.05
CA THR A 417 24.52 33.32 -20.25
C THR A 417 23.83 33.17 -18.90
N ILE A 418 23.34 31.97 -18.59
CA ILE A 418 22.82 31.60 -17.29
C ILE A 418 23.88 30.78 -16.57
N VAL A 419 24.43 31.35 -15.49
CA VAL A 419 25.43 30.69 -14.66
C VAL A 419 24.87 29.40 -14.07
N SER A 420 25.73 28.40 -13.85
CA SER A 420 25.34 27.16 -13.18
C SER A 420 24.64 27.45 -11.85
N LYS A 421 23.62 26.63 -11.54
CA LYS A 421 22.77 26.75 -10.34
C LYS A 421 22.02 28.09 -10.20
N ASN A 422 21.80 28.81 -11.30
CA ASN A 422 21.12 30.09 -11.32
C ASN A 422 19.90 30.08 -12.26
N ASN A 423 19.15 31.19 -12.32
CA ASN A 423 17.96 31.32 -13.15
C ASN A 423 17.89 32.65 -13.91
N ALA A 424 17.19 32.62 -15.04
CA ALA A 424 16.76 33.77 -15.81
C ALA A 424 15.23 33.79 -15.94
N ILE A 425 14.65 34.99 -15.92
CA ILE A 425 13.26 35.24 -16.29
C ILE A 425 13.33 36.12 -17.51
N LEU A 426 12.67 35.71 -18.58
CA LEU A 426 12.56 36.45 -19.82
C LEU A 426 11.11 36.92 -19.96
N VAL A 427 10.91 38.18 -20.34
CA VAL A 427 9.59 38.74 -20.63
C VAL A 427 9.57 39.25 -22.06
N SER A 428 8.55 38.88 -22.82
CA SER A 428 8.39 39.35 -24.17
C SER A 428 7.75 40.73 -24.23
N ASP A 429 8.27 41.61 -25.08
CA ASP A 429 7.59 42.86 -25.47
C ASP A 429 6.69 42.69 -26.72
N GLY A 430 6.64 41.49 -27.29
CA GLY A 430 5.92 41.16 -28.52
C GLY A 430 6.81 41.05 -29.75
N ASN A 431 8.09 41.41 -29.67
CA ASN A 431 9.07 41.25 -30.73
C ASN A 431 10.34 40.56 -30.26
N SER A 432 10.74 40.75 -29.00
CA SER A 432 11.99 40.27 -28.41
C SER A 432 11.79 39.75 -26.99
N TRP A 433 12.74 38.94 -26.51
CA TRP A 433 12.81 38.53 -25.11
C TRP A 433 13.70 39.50 -24.32
N ILE A 434 13.18 39.99 -23.20
CA ILE A 434 13.88 40.89 -22.27
C ILE A 434 14.21 40.11 -20.99
N VAL A 435 15.48 40.03 -20.60
CA VAL A 435 15.87 39.40 -19.32
C VAL A 435 15.46 40.30 -18.17
N VAL A 436 14.61 39.78 -17.29
CA VAL A 436 14.12 40.42 -16.08
C VAL A 436 14.84 39.91 -14.83
N SER A 437 15.22 38.61 -14.78
CA SER A 437 16.03 38.12 -13.66
C SER A 437 17.53 38.10 -13.97
N GLY A 438 18.16 39.10 -13.37
CA GLY A 438 19.58 39.46 -13.38
C GLY A 438 19.76 40.91 -12.87
N LEU A 439 18.66 41.57 -12.47
CA LEU A 439 18.57 43.00 -12.20
C LEU A 439 18.21 43.32 -10.73
N MET A 440 18.36 42.38 -9.80
CA MET A 440 18.65 42.78 -8.40
C MET A 440 20.10 43.28 -8.25
N ASP A 441 20.93 43.14 -9.30
CA ASP A 441 22.26 43.74 -9.41
C ASP A 441 22.37 44.66 -10.64
N ARG A 442 21.25 45.28 -11.05
CA ARG A 442 21.35 46.50 -11.85
C ARG A 442 21.86 47.55 -10.89
N ARG A 443 23.17 47.80 -10.98
CA ARG A 443 23.87 48.98 -10.48
C ARG A 443 22.91 50.15 -10.30
N PRO A 444 23.02 50.91 -9.19
CA PRO A 444 22.15 52.04 -8.91
C PRO A 444 21.95 52.84 -10.18
N VAL A 445 20.69 53.10 -10.53
CA VAL A 445 20.32 54.02 -11.60
C VAL A 445 21.23 55.23 -11.43
N ASN A 446 22.24 55.39 -12.30
CA ASN A 446 23.17 56.50 -12.19
C ASN A 446 22.32 57.74 -12.30
N ALA A 447 22.03 58.38 -11.16
CA ALA A 447 21.21 59.56 -11.14
C ALA A 447 21.91 60.56 -12.05
N ARG A 448 21.19 61.11 -13.03
CA ARG A 448 21.75 62.22 -13.79
C ARG A 448 22.01 63.35 -12.80
N THR A 449 23.16 63.99 -12.90
CA THR A 449 23.49 65.11 -12.02
C THR A 449 23.63 66.37 -12.85
N GLY A 450 23.32 67.50 -12.24
CA GLY A 450 23.73 68.79 -12.73
C GLY A 450 23.59 69.86 -11.66
N THR A 451 23.79 71.11 -12.04
CA THR A 451 23.88 72.25 -11.11
C THR A 451 22.58 73.01 -10.93
N ALA A 452 21.49 72.58 -11.58
CA ALA A 452 20.16 73.19 -11.49
C ALA A 452 19.07 72.13 -11.79
N ALA A 453 17.79 72.51 -11.70
CA ALA A 453 16.68 71.65 -12.11
C ALA A 453 16.85 71.15 -13.57
N PRO A 454 16.47 69.90 -13.88
CA PRO A 454 16.66 69.33 -15.21
C PRO A 454 15.81 70.06 -16.25
N THR A 455 16.45 70.52 -17.34
CA THR A 455 15.78 71.18 -18.48
C THR A 455 15.68 70.29 -19.72
N VAL A 456 16.31 69.12 -19.68
CA VAL A 456 16.38 68.15 -20.77
C VAL A 456 15.31 67.07 -20.61
N ASN A 457 14.96 66.41 -21.72
CA ASN A 457 14.04 65.28 -21.70
C ASN A 457 14.57 64.15 -20.79
N ALA A 458 13.65 63.49 -20.09
CA ALA A 458 13.95 62.22 -19.44
C ALA A 458 14.10 61.10 -20.48
N ASP A 459 15.03 60.18 -20.25
CA ASP A 459 15.23 59.04 -21.14
C ASP A 459 14.16 57.95 -20.89
N TYR A 460 13.62 57.87 -19.66
CA TYR A 460 12.55 56.98 -19.24
C TYR A 460 11.84 57.49 -17.97
N VAL A 461 10.57 57.10 -17.78
CA VAL A 461 9.80 57.37 -16.55
C VAL A 461 10.45 56.64 -15.36
N GLY A 462 10.58 57.32 -14.22
CA GLY A 462 11.27 56.81 -13.02
C GLY A 462 12.77 57.11 -12.99
N GLN A 463 13.35 57.73 -14.02
CA GLN A 463 14.74 58.21 -13.99
C GLN A 463 14.91 59.24 -12.85
N VAL A 464 16.01 59.14 -12.11
CA VAL A 464 16.35 60.07 -11.02
C VAL A 464 17.37 61.10 -11.53
N TYR A 465 17.13 62.37 -11.20
CA TYR A 465 18.05 63.47 -11.42
C TYR A 465 18.35 64.18 -10.09
N VAL A 466 19.61 64.49 -9.82
CA VAL A 466 20.05 65.21 -8.62
C VAL A 466 20.61 66.57 -9.01
N ASP A 467 19.92 67.63 -8.60
CA ASP A 467 20.47 68.98 -8.57
C ASP A 467 21.47 69.06 -7.42
N THR A 468 22.74 69.01 -7.79
CA THR A 468 23.86 68.95 -6.86
C THR A 468 24.13 70.28 -6.16
N THR A 469 23.61 71.39 -6.69
CA THR A 469 23.79 72.72 -6.09
C THR A 469 22.70 72.98 -5.05
N ASN A 470 21.44 72.78 -5.41
CA ASN A 470 20.31 73.03 -4.51
C ASN A 470 20.00 71.84 -3.59
N LYS A 471 20.67 70.69 -3.80
CA LYS A 471 20.47 69.43 -3.06
C LYS A 471 19.04 68.89 -3.18
N ILE A 472 18.44 69.06 -4.36
CA ILE A 472 17.08 68.61 -4.67
C ILE A 472 17.15 67.41 -5.61
N SER A 473 16.33 66.39 -5.35
CA SER A 473 16.17 65.27 -6.26
C SER A 473 14.85 65.39 -7.04
N TYR A 474 14.88 64.98 -8.30
CA TYR A 474 13.74 64.93 -9.20
C TYR A 474 13.57 63.51 -9.72
N MET A 475 12.32 63.12 -9.95
CA MET A 475 11.96 61.88 -10.61
C MET A 475 11.18 62.18 -11.88
N ALA A 476 11.55 61.53 -12.98
CA ALA A 476 10.81 61.64 -14.23
C ALA A 476 9.43 60.97 -14.10
N VAL A 477 8.37 61.71 -14.41
CA VAL A 477 6.97 61.23 -14.45
C VAL A 477 6.43 61.09 -15.88
N ALA A 478 7.14 61.66 -16.86
CA ALA A 478 6.87 61.55 -18.29
C ALA A 478 8.20 61.55 -19.07
N THR A 479 8.14 61.40 -20.40
CA THR A 479 9.29 61.55 -21.30
C THR A 479 8.92 62.40 -22.52
N GLY A 480 9.91 63.14 -23.05
CA GLY A 480 9.82 63.83 -24.34
C GLY A 480 9.33 65.28 -24.28
N THR A 481 9.09 65.83 -23.08
CA THR A 481 8.57 67.20 -22.89
C THR A 481 9.56 68.15 -22.24
N GLY A 482 10.78 67.69 -21.94
CA GLY A 482 11.86 68.53 -21.42
C GLY A 482 11.75 68.69 -19.91
N ALA A 483 11.81 69.93 -19.41
CA ALA A 483 11.72 70.20 -17.98
C ALA A 483 10.44 69.65 -17.33
N THR A 484 9.32 69.58 -18.07
CA THR A 484 8.04 69.06 -17.57
C THR A 484 8.02 67.55 -17.37
N ASP A 485 9.01 66.82 -17.89
CA ASP A 485 9.16 65.39 -17.63
C ASP A 485 9.44 65.12 -16.15
N TRP A 486 9.93 66.10 -15.39
CA TRP A 486 10.49 65.92 -14.06
C TRP A 486 9.59 66.52 -12.96
N LYS A 487 9.43 65.77 -11.87
CA LYS A 487 8.81 66.26 -10.64
C LYS A 487 9.80 66.18 -9.49
N GLN A 488 9.85 67.24 -8.69
CA GLN A 488 10.66 67.24 -7.48
C GLN A 488 10.15 66.15 -6.52
N ILE A 489 11.08 65.36 -6.01
CA ILE A 489 10.81 64.39 -4.95
C ILE A 489 10.70 65.20 -3.66
N THR A 490 9.49 65.28 -3.12
CA THR A 490 9.21 65.86 -1.80
C THR A 490 8.97 64.70 -0.84
N ASN A 491 9.57 64.78 0.36
CA ASN A 491 9.30 63.81 1.43
C ASN A 491 7.91 64.01 2.02
#